data_AF-M0R0D4-F1
#
_entry.id   AF-M0R0D4-F1
#
_cell.length_a   1.000
_cell.length_b   1.000
_cell.length_c   1.000
_cell.angle_alpha   90.00
_cell.angle_beta   90.00
_cell.angle_gamma   90.00
#
_symmetry.space_group_name_H-M   'P 1'
#
loop_
_entity.id
_entity.type
_entity.pdbx_description
1 polymer ?
#
loop_
_entity_poly.entity_id
_entity_poly.type
_entity_poly.pdbx_seq_one_letter_code
_entity_poly.pdbx_strand_id
1 'polypeptide(L)'
;MAPSGLKAVVGEKILSGVIRSVKKDGEWKVLIMDHPSMRILSSCCKMSDILAEGITTCPEPLFSELGRSRLAKVVKTLKEIHLAFLPYEAQVFSLDAPHSTYNLYCPFRAEERTRQLEVLAQQIATLCATLQEYPAIRYRKGPEDTAQLAHAVLAKLNAFKADTPSLGE
;
A
#
# COMPACT_ATOMS: atom_id res chain seq x y z
N MET A 1 -21.79 10.06 -11.19
CA MET A 1 -20.69 9.09 -11.33
C MET A 1 -20.77 8.15 -10.14
N ALA A 2 -20.85 6.83 -10.34
CA ALA A 2 -20.82 5.90 -9.21
C ALA A 2 -19.52 6.15 -8.43
N PRO A 3 -19.54 6.26 -7.09
CA PRO A 3 -18.30 6.36 -6.34
C PRO A 3 -17.53 5.07 -6.62
N SER A 4 -16.43 5.16 -7.36
CA SER A 4 -15.54 4.04 -7.60
C SER A 4 -15.10 3.55 -6.23
N GLY A 5 -15.49 2.32 -5.87
CA GLY A 5 -15.10 1.74 -4.59
C GLY A 5 -13.57 1.69 -4.45
N LEU A 6 -13.07 1.67 -3.22
CA LEU A 6 -11.63 1.66 -2.93
C LEU A 6 -10.88 0.56 -3.71
N LYS A 7 -11.50 -0.62 -3.88
CA LYS A 7 -10.96 -1.71 -4.72
C LYS A 7 -10.74 -1.29 -6.17
N ALA A 8 -11.67 -0.55 -6.76
CA ALA A 8 -11.56 -0.09 -8.13
C ALA A 8 -10.44 0.94 -8.28
N VAL A 9 -10.35 1.90 -7.35
CA VAL A 9 -9.28 2.92 -7.35
C VAL A 9 -7.90 2.27 -7.24
N VAL A 10 -7.72 1.34 -6.29
CA VAL A 10 -6.45 0.64 -6.10
C VAL A 10 -6.15 -0.28 -7.30
N GLY A 11 -7.14 -1.00 -7.80
CA GLY A 11 -7.00 -1.88 -8.96
C GLY A 11 -6.58 -1.12 -10.20
N GLU A 12 -7.21 0.03 -10.48
CA GLU A 12 -6.86 0.90 -11.61
C GLU A 12 -5.44 1.47 -11.46
N LYS A 13 -5.05 1.90 -10.26
CA LYS A 13 -3.68 2.39 -9.98
C LYS A 13 -2.62 1.32 -10.24
N ILE A 14 -2.87 0.06 -9.85
CA ILE A 14 -1.94 -1.06 -10.11
C ILE A 14 -1.92 -1.44 -11.59
N LEU A 15 -3.10 -1.59 -12.21
CA LEU A 15 -3.23 -1.99 -13.61
C LEU A 15 -2.61 -0.95 -14.54
N SER A 16 -2.91 0.32 -14.34
CA SER A 16 -2.38 1.42 -15.14
C SER A 16 -0.91 1.73 -14.81
N GLY A 17 -0.61 1.93 -13.52
CA GLY A 17 0.71 2.38 -13.06
C GLY A 17 1.82 1.33 -13.17
N VAL A 18 1.48 0.04 -13.05
CA VAL A 18 2.46 -1.07 -13.11
C VAL A 18 2.27 -1.92 -14.34
N ILE A 19 1.13 -2.60 -14.46
CA ILE A 19 0.94 -3.67 -15.47
C ILE A 19 1.01 -3.11 -16.89
N ARG A 20 0.16 -2.14 -17.24
CA ARG A 20 0.12 -1.55 -18.59
C ARG A 20 1.38 -0.77 -18.91
N SER A 21 1.99 -0.13 -17.91
CA SER A 21 3.23 0.63 -18.09
C SER A 21 4.42 -0.23 -18.53
N VAL A 22 4.39 -1.53 -18.22
CA VAL A 22 5.43 -2.49 -18.64
C VAL A 22 4.95 -3.39 -19.77
N LYS A 23 3.72 -3.27 -20.26
CA LYS A 23 3.21 -4.15 -21.31
C LYS A 23 3.98 -3.95 -22.61
N LYS A 24 4.31 -5.05 -23.28
CA LYS A 24 4.84 -5.07 -24.65
C LYS A 24 4.15 -6.18 -25.41
N ASP A 25 3.64 -5.87 -26.59
CA ASP A 25 2.92 -6.85 -27.41
C ASP A 25 3.87 -7.98 -27.82
N GLY A 26 3.44 -9.22 -27.62
CA GLY A 26 4.20 -10.43 -27.95
C GLY A 26 5.22 -10.91 -26.91
N GLU A 27 5.41 -10.19 -25.79
CA GLU A 27 6.31 -10.61 -24.70
C GLU A 27 5.54 -10.99 -23.43
N TRP A 28 5.83 -12.18 -22.88
CA TRP A 28 5.35 -12.57 -21.54
C TRP A 28 6.28 -12.01 -20.47
N LYS A 29 5.69 -11.50 -19.38
CA LYS A 29 6.43 -10.95 -18.24
C LYS A 29 6.05 -11.64 -16.95
N VAL A 30 7.03 -11.84 -16.08
CA VAL A 30 6.84 -12.38 -14.74
C VAL A 30 6.80 -11.21 -13.76
N LEU A 31 5.69 -11.06 -13.05
CA LEU A 31 5.53 -10.11 -11.96
C LEU A 31 5.92 -10.79 -10.65
N ILE A 32 6.93 -10.24 -10.00
CA ILE A 32 7.49 -10.75 -8.76
C ILE A 32 7.06 -9.81 -7.63
N MET A 33 6.45 -10.36 -6.58
CA MET A 33 5.87 -9.59 -5.48
C MET A 33 6.11 -10.30 -4.14
N ASP A 34 6.09 -9.52 -3.06
CA ASP A 34 6.11 -10.04 -1.69
C ASP A 34 4.69 -10.42 -1.22
N HIS A 35 4.62 -11.11 -0.08
CA HIS A 35 3.36 -11.60 0.48
C HIS A 35 2.32 -10.48 0.74
N PRO A 36 2.66 -9.34 1.37
CA PRO A 36 1.72 -8.22 1.52
C PRO A 36 1.20 -7.70 0.18
N SER A 37 2.07 -7.47 -0.81
CA SER A 37 1.64 -6.93 -2.10
C SER A 37 0.79 -7.92 -2.89
N MET A 38 1.08 -9.23 -2.79
CA MET A 38 0.22 -10.27 -3.39
C MET A 38 -1.21 -10.22 -2.84
N ARG A 39 -1.37 -9.96 -1.53
CA ARG A 39 -2.70 -9.81 -0.91
C ARG A 39 -3.41 -8.55 -1.40
N ILE A 40 -2.69 -7.45 -1.58
CA ILE A 40 -3.25 -6.22 -2.17
C ILE A 40 -3.72 -6.50 -3.59
N LEU A 41 -2.87 -7.11 -4.43
CA LEU A 41 -3.22 -7.43 -5.81
C LEU A 41 -4.45 -8.34 -5.90
N SER A 42 -4.49 -9.41 -5.10
CA SER A 42 -5.61 -10.36 -5.13
C SER A 42 -6.93 -9.78 -4.61
N SER A 43 -6.87 -8.71 -3.80
CA SER A 43 -8.05 -8.03 -3.29
C SER A 43 -8.74 -7.11 -4.31
N CYS A 44 -8.01 -6.60 -5.31
CA CYS A 44 -8.51 -5.64 -6.29
C CYS A 44 -8.53 -6.14 -7.75
N CYS A 45 -7.72 -7.13 -8.10
CA CYS A 45 -7.59 -7.64 -9.47
C CYS A 45 -7.86 -9.14 -9.53
N LYS A 46 -8.58 -9.60 -10.57
CA LYS A 46 -8.72 -11.04 -10.83
C LYS A 46 -7.50 -11.56 -11.59
N MET A 47 -7.18 -12.84 -11.40
CA MET A 47 -6.10 -13.50 -12.15
C MET A 47 -6.30 -13.42 -13.66
N SER A 48 -7.56 -13.47 -14.13
CA SER A 48 -7.90 -13.28 -15.55
C SER A 48 -7.41 -11.95 -16.11
N ASP A 49 -7.51 -10.88 -15.32
CA ASP A 49 -7.23 -9.52 -15.76
C ASP A 49 -5.72 -9.31 -15.92
N ILE A 50 -4.93 -9.93 -15.03
CA ILE A 50 -3.46 -9.88 -15.06
C ILE A 50 -2.92 -10.74 -16.21
N LEU A 51 -3.46 -11.95 -16.39
CA LEU A 51 -3.06 -12.86 -17.46
C LEU A 51 -3.41 -12.30 -18.85
N ALA A 52 -4.55 -11.62 -18.98
CA ALA A 52 -4.95 -10.95 -20.23
C ALA A 52 -3.98 -9.84 -20.65
N GLU A 53 -3.25 -9.25 -19.70
CA GLU A 53 -2.23 -8.24 -19.98
C GLU A 53 -0.84 -8.84 -20.26
N GLY A 54 -0.73 -10.16 -20.38
CA GLY A 54 0.53 -10.86 -20.71
C GLY A 54 1.47 -11.03 -19.50
N ILE A 55 0.94 -10.92 -18.29
CA ILE A 55 1.71 -11.00 -17.04
C ILE A 55 1.33 -12.24 -16.26
N THR A 56 2.33 -12.98 -15.78
CA THR A 56 2.15 -14.08 -14.84
C THR A 56 2.74 -13.72 -13.47
N THR A 57 2.06 -14.10 -12.39
CA THR A 57 2.53 -13.82 -11.02
C THR A 57 3.46 -14.92 -10.53
N CYS A 58 4.57 -14.53 -9.89
CA CYS A 58 5.50 -15.46 -9.28
C CYS A 58 5.07 -15.82 -7.85
N PRO A 59 5.08 -17.11 -7.46
CA PRO A 59 4.90 -17.54 -6.07
C PRO A 59 5.98 -16.99 -5.12
N GLU A 60 5.62 -16.77 -3.85
CA GLU A 60 6.48 -16.24 -2.79
C GLU A 60 7.79 -17.02 -2.54
N PRO A 61 7.82 -18.38 -2.54
CA PRO A 61 9.06 -19.11 -2.29
C PRO A 61 10.18 -18.73 -3.27
N LEU A 62 9.79 -18.50 -4.53
CA LEU A 62 10.70 -18.08 -5.57
C LEU A 62 11.17 -16.64 -5.35
N PHE A 63 10.35 -15.73 -4.81
CA PHE A 63 10.79 -14.36 -4.51
C PHE A 63 12.02 -14.32 -3.59
N SER A 64 12.01 -15.13 -2.52
CA SER A 64 13.13 -15.22 -1.57
C SER A 64 14.41 -15.73 -2.22
N GLU A 65 14.29 -16.72 -3.11
CA GLU A 65 15.42 -17.25 -3.89
C GLU A 65 15.95 -16.24 -4.91
N LEU A 66 15.04 -15.55 -5.62
CA LEU A 66 15.39 -14.55 -6.62
C LEU A 66 16.11 -13.35 -5.97
N GLY A 67 15.69 -12.92 -4.78
CA GLY A 67 16.31 -11.82 -4.04
C GLY A 67 17.76 -12.09 -3.60
N ARG A 68 18.12 -13.37 -3.42
CA ARG A 68 19.50 -13.79 -3.08
C ARG A 68 20.41 -13.97 -4.30
N SER A 69 19.83 -13.95 -5.50
CA SER A 69 20.53 -14.20 -6.75
C SER A 69 21.12 -12.91 -7.36
N ARG A 70 21.89 -13.06 -8.45
CA ARG A 70 22.44 -11.92 -9.21
C ARG A 70 21.40 -11.21 -10.09
N LEU A 71 20.11 -11.51 -9.93
CA LEU A 71 19.04 -11.01 -10.80
C LEU A 71 18.81 -9.51 -10.70
N ALA A 72 19.23 -8.85 -9.62
CA ALA A 72 19.19 -7.38 -9.53
C ALA A 72 19.87 -6.70 -10.74
N LYS A 73 20.87 -7.35 -11.36
CA LYS A 73 21.57 -6.83 -12.55
C LYS A 73 20.76 -6.91 -13.84
N VAL A 74 19.69 -7.70 -13.89
CA VAL A 74 18.84 -7.89 -15.08
C VAL A 74 17.40 -7.40 -14.88
N VAL A 75 17.08 -6.85 -13.70
CA VAL A 75 15.79 -6.21 -13.44
C VAL A 75 15.65 -5.01 -14.37
N LYS A 76 14.71 -5.09 -15.31
CA LYS A 76 14.47 -4.02 -16.30
C LYS A 76 13.68 -2.85 -15.73
N THR A 77 12.84 -3.10 -14.72
CA THR A 77 11.93 -2.09 -14.18
C THR A 77 11.64 -2.39 -12.72
N LEU A 78 11.77 -1.37 -11.88
CA LEU A 78 11.38 -1.40 -10.48
C LEU A 78 10.49 -0.18 -10.25
N LYS A 79 9.24 -0.41 -9.84
CA LYS A 79 8.25 0.65 -9.63
C LYS A 79 7.73 0.60 -8.20
N GLU A 80 7.64 1.75 -7.59
CA GLU A 80 7.00 1.94 -6.31
C GLU A 80 5.57 2.46 -6.52
N ILE A 81 4.58 1.81 -5.91
CA ILE A 81 3.14 2.18 -6.06
C ILE A 81 2.63 2.96 -4.84
N HIS A 82 3.46 3.10 -3.79
CA HIS A 82 3.09 3.68 -2.49
C HIS A 82 1.72 3.20 -2.00
N LEU A 83 1.52 1.87 -1.98
CA LEU A 83 0.31 1.22 -1.47
C LEU A 83 0.69 0.35 -0.28
N ALA A 84 0.26 0.74 0.91
CA ALA A 84 0.59 0.03 2.15
C ALA A 84 -0.65 -0.37 2.97
N PHE A 85 -1.80 -0.57 2.31
CA PHE A 85 -3.05 -1.01 2.93
C PHE A 85 -3.79 -2.00 2.03
N LEU A 86 -4.63 -2.83 2.64
CA LEU A 86 -5.46 -3.82 1.97
C LEU A 86 -6.88 -3.26 1.72
N PRO A 87 -7.33 -3.08 0.47
CA PRO A 87 -8.72 -2.71 0.19
C PRO A 87 -9.65 -3.91 0.38
N TYR A 88 -10.26 -4.04 1.55
CA TYR A 88 -11.07 -5.20 1.92
C TYR A 88 -12.45 -5.16 1.25
N GLU A 89 -13.06 -3.98 1.17
CA GLU A 89 -14.35 -3.71 0.51
C GLU A 89 -14.32 -2.35 -0.21
N ALA A 90 -15.45 -1.93 -0.79
CA ALA A 90 -15.57 -0.65 -1.48
C ALA A 90 -15.30 0.56 -0.56
N GLN A 91 -15.58 0.43 0.74
CA GLN A 91 -15.41 1.49 1.74
C GLN A 91 -14.64 1.02 3.00
N VAL A 92 -14.05 -0.18 2.95
CA VAL A 92 -13.34 -0.78 4.09
C VAL A 92 -11.91 -1.08 3.67
N PHE A 93 -10.96 -0.64 4.48
CA PHE A 93 -9.55 -0.98 4.35
C PHE A 93 -9.02 -1.62 5.63
N SER A 94 -7.96 -2.40 5.49
CA SER A 94 -7.19 -2.97 6.61
C SER A 94 -5.73 -2.57 6.46
N LEU A 95 -5.07 -2.31 7.58
CA LEU A 95 -3.62 -2.04 7.63
C LEU A 95 -2.80 -3.33 7.79
N ASP A 96 -3.48 -4.48 7.85
CA ASP A 96 -2.89 -5.83 7.94
C ASP A 96 -1.83 -5.98 9.05
N ALA A 97 -2.09 -5.37 10.21
CA ALA A 97 -1.17 -5.36 11.34
C ALA A 97 -1.73 -6.16 12.53
N PRO A 98 -1.72 -7.51 12.50
CA PRO A 98 -2.33 -8.35 13.54
C PRO A 98 -1.70 -8.18 14.93
N HIS A 99 -0.41 -7.82 14.98
CA HIS A 99 0.32 -7.58 16.24
C HIS A 99 0.12 -6.17 16.79
N SER A 100 -0.53 -5.27 16.04
CA SER A 100 -0.71 -3.87 16.46
C SER A 100 -1.46 -3.78 17.78
N THR A 101 -2.56 -4.54 17.95
CA THR A 101 -3.32 -4.57 19.20
C THR A 101 -2.43 -4.89 20.41
N TYR A 102 -1.59 -5.93 20.30
CA TYR A 102 -0.69 -6.28 21.40
C TYR A 102 0.36 -5.20 21.66
N ASN A 103 1.00 -4.66 20.62
CA ASN A 103 2.01 -3.61 20.77
C ASN A 103 1.44 -2.29 21.30
N LEU A 104 0.19 -1.96 20.97
CA LEU A 104 -0.47 -0.72 21.38
C LEU A 104 -0.95 -0.80 22.84
N TYR A 105 -1.50 -1.93 23.27
CA TYR A 105 -2.13 -2.04 24.60
C TYR A 105 -1.26 -2.72 25.67
N CYS A 106 -0.14 -3.36 25.29
CA CYS A 106 0.77 -3.95 26.27
C CYS A 106 1.57 -2.85 27.01
N PRO A 107 1.51 -2.78 28.36
CA PRO A 107 2.18 -1.73 29.12
C PRO A 107 3.72 -1.81 29.05
N PHE A 108 4.27 -2.98 28.74
CA PHE A 108 5.72 -3.22 28.68
C PHE A 108 6.33 -2.93 27.31
N ARG A 109 5.57 -2.36 26.37
CA ARG A 109 5.97 -2.13 24.97
C ARG A 109 5.88 -0.67 24.53
N ALA A 110 6.34 0.25 25.38
CA ALA A 110 6.27 1.68 25.10
C ALA A 110 7.06 2.09 23.85
N GLU A 111 8.24 1.51 23.64
CA GLU A 111 9.06 1.78 22.44
C GLU A 111 8.42 1.20 21.18
N GLU A 112 7.97 -0.07 21.21
CA GLU A 112 7.29 -0.68 20.06
C GLU A 112 5.99 0.03 19.73
N ARG A 113 5.26 0.54 20.73
CA ARG A 113 4.05 1.33 20.51
C ARG A 113 4.34 2.56 19.67
N THR A 114 5.36 3.34 20.03
CA THR A 114 5.75 4.55 19.28
C THR A 114 6.10 4.19 17.83
N ARG A 115 6.90 3.13 17.63
CA ARG A 115 7.24 2.64 16.29
C ARG A 115 6.01 2.17 15.52
N GLN A 116 5.08 1.49 16.18
CA GLN A 116 3.83 1.01 15.58
C GLN A 116 2.97 2.18 15.12
N LEU A 117 2.86 3.25 15.90
CA LEU A 117 2.11 4.45 15.53
C LEU A 117 2.68 5.12 14.27
N GLU A 118 4.00 5.22 14.14
CA GLU A 118 4.66 5.75 12.94
C GLU A 118 4.37 4.91 11.69
N VAL A 119 4.41 3.57 11.82
CA VAL A 119 4.08 2.66 10.71
C VAL A 119 2.62 2.82 10.30
N LEU A 120 1.69 2.83 11.27
CA LEU A 120 0.27 3.01 10.98
C LEU A 120 0.00 4.38 10.34
N ALA A 121 0.67 5.43 10.81
CA ALA A 121 0.56 6.78 10.24
C ALA A 121 1.00 6.81 8.77
N GLN A 122 2.11 6.16 8.45
CA GLN A 122 2.58 6.03 7.07
C GLN A 122 1.54 5.33 6.19
N GLN A 123 0.98 4.19 6.65
CA GLN A 123 -0.02 3.44 5.88
C GLN A 123 -1.30 4.25 5.66
N ILE A 124 -1.79 4.95 6.69
CA ILE A 124 -2.96 5.84 6.56
C ILE A 124 -2.68 6.97 5.57
N ALA A 125 -1.48 7.57 5.62
CA ALA A 125 -1.12 8.62 4.67
C ALA A 125 -1.07 8.08 3.22
N THR A 126 -0.59 6.85 3.00
CA THR A 126 -0.62 6.23 1.65
C THR A 126 -2.05 6.00 1.13
N LEU A 127 -3.01 5.75 2.01
CA LEU A 127 -4.43 5.65 1.65
C LEU A 127 -4.96 7.00 1.17
N CYS A 128 -4.77 8.06 1.94
CA CYS A 128 -5.17 9.42 1.56
C CYS A 128 -4.51 9.85 0.24
N ALA A 129 -3.21 9.60 0.09
CA ALA A 129 -2.49 9.87 -1.16
C ALA A 129 -3.05 9.07 -2.35
N THR A 130 -3.48 7.82 -2.12
CA THR A 130 -4.10 7.00 -3.17
C THR A 130 -5.48 7.51 -3.58
N LEU A 131 -6.23 8.08 -2.66
CA LEU A 131 -7.52 8.72 -2.92
C LEU A 131 -7.38 10.17 -3.43
N GLN A 132 -6.16 10.73 -3.45
CA GLN A 132 -5.87 12.13 -3.74
C GLN A 132 -6.55 13.12 -2.76
N GLU A 133 -6.75 12.68 -1.52
CA GLU A 133 -7.46 13.44 -0.50
C GLU A 133 -6.49 14.05 0.53
N TYR A 134 -6.78 15.27 0.98
CA TYR A 134 -6.08 15.93 2.08
C TYR A 134 -7.08 16.29 3.20
N PRO A 135 -7.47 15.31 4.04
CA PRO A 135 -8.53 15.52 5.02
C PRO A 135 -8.06 16.32 6.25
N ALA A 136 -9.00 17.00 6.91
CA ALA A 136 -8.77 17.58 8.22
C ALA A 136 -8.63 16.47 9.28
N ILE A 137 -7.44 16.32 9.86
CA ILE A 137 -7.15 15.27 10.83
C ILE A 137 -7.78 15.59 12.19
N ARG A 138 -8.57 14.64 12.72
CA ARG A 138 -9.23 14.73 14.03
C ARG A 138 -8.95 13.47 14.83
N TYR A 139 -8.89 13.59 16.15
CA TYR A 139 -8.70 12.46 17.06
C TYR A 139 -9.63 12.55 18.27
N ARG A 140 -9.83 11.42 18.95
CA ARG A 140 -10.62 11.34 20.18
C ARG A 140 -9.77 11.77 21.37
N LYS A 141 -10.17 12.82 22.08
CA LYS A 141 -9.51 13.25 23.31
C LYS A 141 -9.58 12.14 24.38
N GLY A 142 -8.45 11.83 25.01
CA GLY A 142 -8.32 10.79 26.03
C GLY A 142 -6.89 10.23 26.05
N PRO A 143 -6.62 9.07 25.44
CA PRO A 143 -5.27 8.50 25.40
C PRO A 143 -4.30 9.39 24.60
N GLU A 144 -3.10 9.63 25.14
CA GLU A 144 -2.05 10.42 24.48
C GLU A 144 -1.65 9.83 23.11
N ASP A 145 -1.64 8.50 22.99
CA ASP A 145 -1.32 7.79 21.75
C ASP A 145 -2.22 8.21 20.57
N THR A 146 -3.48 8.57 20.82
CA THR A 146 -4.41 9.00 19.75
C THR A 146 -4.04 10.36 19.17
N ALA A 147 -3.56 11.28 20.00
CA ALA A 147 -3.05 12.57 19.56
C ALA A 147 -1.72 12.38 18.82
N GLN A 148 -0.84 11.52 19.35
CA GLN A 148 0.43 11.19 18.71
C GLN A 148 0.24 10.60 17.32
N LEU A 149 -0.67 9.64 17.15
CA LEU A 149 -1.01 9.08 15.84
C LEU A 149 -1.52 10.14 14.87
N ALA A 150 -2.41 11.02 15.33
CA ALA A 150 -2.97 12.09 14.50
C ALA A 150 -1.90 13.08 14.03
N HIS A 151 -0.99 13.46 14.93
CA HIS A 151 0.15 14.31 14.58
C HIS A 151 1.10 13.62 13.59
N ALA A 152 1.37 12.33 13.78
CA ALA A 152 2.18 11.55 12.86
C ALA A 152 1.53 11.46 11.47
N VAL A 153 0.23 11.14 11.39
CA VAL A 153 -0.52 11.09 10.12
C VAL A 153 -0.46 12.44 9.40
N LEU A 154 -0.69 13.54 10.12
CA LEU A 154 -0.61 14.89 9.54
C LEU A 154 0.80 15.19 9.01
N ALA A 155 1.85 14.84 9.75
CA ALA A 155 3.23 15.03 9.30
C ALA A 155 3.52 14.23 8.02
N LYS A 156 3.06 12.98 7.93
CA LYS A 156 3.22 12.17 6.70
C LYS A 156 2.44 12.75 5.53
N LEU A 157 1.21 13.22 5.75
CA LEU A 157 0.41 13.88 4.71
C LEU A 157 1.06 15.17 4.20
N ASN A 158 1.67 15.95 5.08
CA ASN A 158 2.42 17.15 4.70
C ASN A 158 3.60 16.82 3.79
N ALA A 159 4.32 15.73 4.07
CA ALA A 159 5.39 15.26 3.20
C ALA A 159 4.85 14.87 1.81
N PHE A 160 3.76 14.09 1.75
CA PHE A 160 3.13 13.74 0.47
C PHE A 160 2.63 14.96 -0.30
N LYS A 161 2.09 15.98 0.37
CA LYS A 161 1.65 17.23 -0.26
C LYS A 161 2.83 18.05 -0.79
N ALA A 162 3.97 18.03 -0.12
CA ALA A 162 5.18 18.69 -0.61
C ALA A 162 5.69 18.05 -1.90
N ASP A 163 5.62 16.72 -2.00
CA ASP A 163 6.03 15.96 -3.18
C ASP A 163 4.98 16.02 -4.32
N THR A 164 3.69 16.14 -3.96
CA THR A 164 2.56 16.18 -4.91
C THR A 164 1.63 17.37 -4.57
N PRO A 165 1.86 18.56 -5.17
CA PRO A 165 1.11 19.77 -4.83
C PRO A 165 -0.40 19.70 -5.08
N SER A 166 -0.84 18.84 -6.01
CA SER A 166 -2.26 18.64 -6.35
C SER A 166 -3.04 17.83 -5.31
N LEU A 167 -2.42 17.41 -4.21
CA LEU A 167 -3.08 16.59 -3.19
C LEU A 167 -4.17 17.39 -2.45
N GLY A 168 -5.43 16.97 -2.61
CA GLY A 168 -6.60 17.61 -2.03
C GLY A 168 -7.21 18.75 -2.86
N GLU A 169 -6.86 18.87 -4.15
CA GLU A 169 -7.53 19.74 -5.14
C GLU A 169 -8.72 19.06 -5.84
#